data_AF-A0A955XZ33-F1
#
_entry.id   AF-A0A955XZ33-F1
#
_cell.length_a   1.000
_cell.length_b   1.000
_cell.length_c   1.000
_cell.angle_alpha   90.00
_cell.angle_beta   90.00
_cell.angle_gamma   90.00
#
_symmetry.space_group_name_H-M   'P 1'
#
loop_
_entity.id
_entity.type
_entity.pdbx_description
1 polymer ?
#
loop_
_entity_poly.entity_id
_entity_poly.type
_entity_poly.pdbx_seq_one_letter_code
_entity_poly.pdbx_strand_id
1 'polypeptide(L)'
;MPWPIAAAWSRVLVASSPAERQQRAVEALGVVLRFLAGVTAAGALQSGIHVDPRLWAQLARPSLGHWLELLRELTKANPAPFVPELREALLTGRKKPSATLTALGDLVSLRNRIAHGGAADRPEAGEIEARLREVLASLPWLESYRLLRVVRATPRRDGDTEGDVQLFAGQVALTEPVQARWTANLVPDALYLVAPEGDRVLEVSPFLEVRDDPVVRAPRCMVVESIGTTVRLESVETGGHVEVRPSGPDGPVDFSDWLAEPSCVVHATPVLAGHLAGIADEPEPTASLPRPVDAPRPSRLRVWGRRLGILGAVGAVLTLACAGVVGIWMFPTYDDDVPILTPERVPVLYVDPADQRRLEAAHAALMEGDELEGATLLLPLLEAPQVPPEVAALGIVASAPAGRVFHAFTHITGSRIHEDSAAMHCARELGALVQRDPGPLSMAVLMPRLLRLGFGMSRQLDAHPDDLVAIACMTATPQDFRSRLAAAGDPARHPGLLPVDSTPEAIEGLLQRRPGSASLRGAHARALAAAGRLDDAARE
;
A
#
# COMPACT_ATOMS: atom_id res chain seq x y z
N MET A 1 4.03 -16.52 -3.65
CA MET A 1 4.46 -15.42 -4.55
C MET A 1 5.27 -14.40 -3.75
N PRO A 2 6.47 -13.99 -4.22
CA PRO A 2 7.28 -12.97 -3.57
C PRO A 2 6.55 -11.63 -3.53
N TRP A 3 6.70 -10.89 -2.44
CA TRP A 3 5.92 -9.67 -2.19
C TRP A 3 5.96 -8.64 -3.33
N PRO A 4 7.11 -8.31 -3.98
CA PRO A 4 7.11 -7.29 -5.03
C PRO A 4 6.12 -7.60 -6.17
N ILE A 5 6.07 -8.87 -6.61
CA ILE A 5 5.15 -9.28 -7.67
C ILE A 5 3.70 -9.28 -7.15
N ALA A 6 3.48 -9.78 -5.93
CA ALA A 6 2.16 -9.85 -5.33
C ALA A 6 1.53 -8.47 -5.05
N ALA A 7 2.32 -7.52 -4.56
CA ALA A 7 1.89 -6.14 -4.34
C ALA A 7 1.53 -5.47 -5.68
N ALA A 8 2.38 -5.60 -6.70
CA ALA A 8 2.11 -5.04 -8.02
C ALA A 8 0.85 -5.63 -8.65
N TRP A 9 0.67 -6.95 -8.57
CA TRP A 9 -0.51 -7.62 -9.10
C TRP A 9 -1.79 -7.27 -8.32
N SER A 10 -1.72 -7.13 -6.99
CA SER A 10 -2.85 -6.68 -6.18
C SER A 10 -3.38 -5.33 -6.63
N ARG A 11 -2.49 -4.38 -6.98
CA ARG A 11 -2.86 -3.07 -7.53
C ARG A 11 -3.63 -3.17 -8.85
N VAL A 12 -3.38 -4.19 -9.67
CA VAL A 12 -4.18 -4.48 -10.87
C VAL A 12 -5.59 -4.91 -10.48
N LEU A 13 -5.70 -5.81 -9.50
CA LEU A 13 -6.99 -6.38 -9.07
C LEU A 13 -7.92 -5.34 -8.42
N VAL A 14 -7.35 -4.39 -7.66
CA VAL A 14 -8.13 -3.35 -6.96
C VAL A 14 -8.36 -2.08 -7.80
N ALA A 15 -7.81 -2.01 -9.01
CA ALA A 15 -8.00 -0.85 -9.89
C ALA A 15 -9.48 -0.67 -10.27
N SER A 16 -9.97 0.56 -10.12
CA SER A 16 -11.40 0.87 -10.20
C SER A 16 -11.91 1.06 -11.63
N SER A 17 -11.03 1.45 -12.55
CA SER A 17 -11.37 1.66 -13.96
C SER A 17 -10.55 0.77 -14.90
N PRO A 18 -11.05 0.45 -16.12
CA PRO A 18 -10.29 -0.31 -17.10
C PRO A 18 -8.96 0.35 -17.50
N ALA A 19 -8.94 1.68 -17.64
CA ALA A 19 -7.73 2.43 -17.99
C ALA A 19 -6.68 2.38 -16.86
N GLU A 20 -7.12 2.57 -15.61
CA GLU A 20 -6.24 2.39 -14.45
C GLU A 20 -5.71 0.96 -14.39
N ARG A 21 -6.57 -0.04 -14.58
CA ARG A 21 -6.18 -1.45 -14.54
C ARG A 21 -5.12 -1.79 -15.59
N GLN A 22 -5.26 -1.26 -16.81
CA GLN A 22 -4.27 -1.40 -17.87
C GLN A 22 -2.93 -0.78 -17.46
N GLN A 23 -2.96 0.44 -16.93
CA GLN A 23 -1.77 1.13 -16.44
C GLN A 23 -1.08 0.34 -15.33
N ARG A 24 -1.84 -0.17 -14.35
CA ARG A 24 -1.32 -1.04 -13.29
C ARG A 24 -0.76 -2.35 -13.83
N ALA A 25 -1.38 -2.94 -14.85
CA ALA A 25 -0.87 -4.17 -15.46
C ALA A 25 0.48 -3.94 -16.18
N VAL A 26 0.66 -2.76 -16.80
CA VAL A 26 1.95 -2.34 -17.37
C VAL A 26 3.01 -2.15 -16.27
N GLU A 27 2.65 -1.49 -15.17
CA GLU A 27 3.54 -1.34 -14.00
C GLU A 27 3.93 -2.71 -13.41
N ALA A 28 2.96 -3.61 -13.27
CA ALA A 28 3.17 -4.97 -12.79
C ALA A 28 4.08 -5.80 -13.71
N LEU A 29 3.91 -5.70 -15.03
CA LEU A 29 4.85 -6.28 -16.00
C LEU A 29 6.28 -5.77 -15.77
N GLY A 30 6.42 -4.46 -15.52
CA GLY A 30 7.71 -3.85 -15.19
C GLY A 30 8.33 -4.41 -13.91
N VAL A 31 7.54 -4.59 -12.85
CA VAL A 31 8.02 -5.19 -11.59
C VAL A 31 8.40 -6.65 -11.79
N VAL A 32 7.61 -7.44 -12.52
CA VAL A 32 7.91 -8.85 -12.84
C VAL A 32 9.24 -8.97 -13.58
N LEU A 33 9.44 -8.21 -14.65
CA LEU A 33 10.69 -8.27 -15.42
C LEU A 33 11.91 -7.90 -14.58
N ARG A 34 11.82 -6.83 -13.78
CA ARG A 34 12.90 -6.37 -12.91
C ARG A 34 13.22 -7.38 -11.80
N PHE A 35 12.20 -7.97 -11.19
CA PHE A 35 12.37 -9.02 -10.19
C PHE A 35 13.06 -10.25 -10.78
N LEU A 36 12.56 -10.77 -11.92
CA LEU A 36 13.14 -11.95 -12.57
C LEU A 36 14.58 -11.70 -13.02
N ALA A 37 14.84 -10.53 -13.63
CA ALA A 37 16.17 -10.14 -14.06
C ALA A 37 17.12 -9.96 -12.86
N GLY A 38 16.65 -9.33 -11.78
CA GLY A 38 17.42 -9.13 -10.54
C GLY A 38 17.80 -10.44 -9.86
N VAL A 39 16.87 -11.40 -9.74
CA VAL A 39 17.16 -12.75 -9.20
C VAL A 39 18.17 -13.48 -10.09
N THR A 40 18.00 -13.41 -11.41
CA THR A 40 18.92 -14.07 -12.36
C THR A 40 20.31 -13.42 -12.32
N ALA A 41 20.39 -12.10 -12.20
CA ALA A 41 21.60 -11.31 -12.04
C ALA A 41 22.35 -11.67 -10.76
N ALA A 42 21.66 -11.64 -9.62
CA ALA A 42 22.22 -12.06 -8.34
C ALA A 42 22.78 -13.49 -8.43
N GLY A 43 22.02 -14.45 -8.97
CA GLY A 43 22.47 -15.83 -9.13
C GLY A 43 23.65 -15.98 -10.09
N ALA A 44 23.71 -15.18 -11.16
CA ALA A 44 24.84 -15.16 -12.09
C ALA A 44 26.12 -14.63 -11.42
N LEU A 45 26.02 -13.52 -10.68
CA LEU A 45 27.11 -12.95 -9.90
C LEU A 45 27.61 -13.94 -8.84
N GLN A 46 26.69 -14.56 -8.11
CA GLN A 46 27.02 -15.59 -7.10
C GLN A 46 27.79 -16.78 -7.71
N SER A 47 27.46 -17.13 -8.94
CA SER A 47 28.10 -18.22 -9.68
C SER A 47 29.38 -17.80 -10.42
N GLY A 48 29.83 -16.55 -10.28
CA GLY A 48 31.00 -16.01 -10.97
C GLY A 48 30.83 -15.92 -12.50
N ILE A 49 29.58 -15.87 -12.99
CA ILE A 49 29.31 -15.72 -14.43
C ILE A 49 29.63 -14.29 -14.84
N HIS A 50 30.59 -14.15 -15.75
CA HIS A 50 30.92 -12.85 -16.33
C HIS A 50 29.77 -12.36 -17.23
N VAL A 51 29.23 -11.19 -16.90
CA VAL A 51 28.15 -10.54 -17.65
C VAL A 51 28.75 -9.48 -18.57
N ASP A 52 28.32 -9.42 -19.82
CA ASP A 52 28.77 -8.39 -20.77
C ASP A 52 28.54 -6.99 -20.18
N PRO A 53 29.60 -6.17 -20.00
CA PRO A 53 29.48 -4.81 -19.46
C PRO A 53 28.47 -3.92 -20.20
N ARG A 54 28.20 -4.21 -21.49
CA ARG A 54 27.19 -3.48 -22.27
C ARG A 54 25.78 -3.67 -21.73
N LEU A 55 25.47 -4.85 -21.19
CA LEU A 55 24.16 -5.12 -20.58
C LEU A 55 23.97 -4.28 -19.32
N TRP A 56 25.02 -4.12 -18.51
CA TRP A 56 24.97 -3.24 -17.33
C TRP A 56 24.82 -1.77 -17.71
N ALA A 57 25.55 -1.31 -18.72
CA ALA A 57 25.47 0.08 -19.18
C ALA A 57 24.05 0.47 -19.66
N GLN A 58 23.29 -0.46 -20.24
CA GLN A 58 21.90 -0.24 -20.64
C GLN A 58 20.95 0.01 -19.46
N LEU A 59 21.33 -0.40 -18.25
CA LEU A 59 20.51 -0.23 -17.05
C LEU A 59 20.58 1.18 -16.46
N ALA A 60 21.43 2.07 -16.96
CA ALA A 60 21.47 3.47 -16.52
C ALA A 60 20.19 4.23 -16.91
N ARG A 61 19.57 3.84 -18.03
CA ARG A 61 18.26 4.33 -18.50
C ARG A 61 17.49 3.16 -19.10
N PRO A 62 17.02 2.22 -18.26
CA PRO A 62 16.51 0.97 -18.75
C PRO A 62 15.13 1.15 -19.37
N SER A 63 14.92 0.50 -20.50
CA SER A 63 13.58 0.20 -21.01
C SER A 63 13.15 -1.18 -20.49
N LEU A 64 11.86 -1.53 -20.60
CA LEU A 64 11.41 -2.91 -20.34
C LEU A 64 12.13 -3.93 -21.24
N GLY A 65 12.49 -3.52 -22.46
CA GLY A 65 13.28 -4.34 -23.39
C GLY A 65 14.68 -4.63 -22.85
N HIS A 66 15.34 -3.67 -22.21
CA HIS A 66 16.67 -3.89 -21.61
C HIS A 66 16.60 -4.90 -20.44
N TRP A 67 15.58 -4.81 -19.59
CA TRP A 67 15.37 -5.79 -18.51
C TRP A 67 15.10 -7.21 -19.05
N LEU A 68 14.29 -7.33 -20.10
CA LEU A 68 14.02 -8.61 -20.76
C LEU A 68 15.28 -9.18 -21.45
N GLU A 69 16.08 -8.33 -22.08
CA GLU A 69 17.35 -8.73 -22.70
C GLU A 69 18.34 -9.22 -21.65
N LEU A 70 18.50 -8.48 -20.55
CA LEU A 70 19.34 -8.88 -19.41
C LEU A 70 18.91 -10.26 -18.88
N LEU A 71 17.62 -10.43 -18.58
CA LEU A 71 17.05 -11.71 -18.14
C LEU A 71 17.42 -12.84 -19.11
N ARG A 72 17.16 -12.65 -20.41
CA ARG A 72 17.42 -13.65 -21.45
C ARG A 72 18.90 -14.04 -21.52
N GLU A 73 19.80 -13.06 -21.57
CA GLU A 73 21.23 -13.34 -21.74
C GLU A 73 21.83 -14.00 -20.49
N LEU A 74 21.46 -13.54 -19.30
CA LEU A 74 21.90 -14.15 -18.05
C LEU A 74 21.36 -15.59 -17.88
N THR A 75 20.08 -15.81 -18.19
CA THR A 75 19.51 -17.17 -18.13
C THR A 75 20.24 -18.09 -19.11
N LYS A 76 20.64 -17.64 -20.31
CA LYS A 76 21.41 -18.48 -21.25
C LYS A 76 22.84 -18.76 -20.77
N ALA A 77 23.48 -17.75 -20.18
CA ALA A 77 24.86 -17.79 -19.74
C ALA A 77 25.06 -18.65 -18.49
N ASN A 78 24.07 -18.71 -17.59
CA ASN A 78 24.14 -19.49 -16.35
C ASN A 78 23.51 -20.89 -16.50
N PRO A 79 24.30 -21.98 -16.71
CA PRO A 79 23.77 -23.32 -16.90
C PRO A 79 23.22 -23.96 -15.62
N ALA A 80 23.63 -23.49 -14.45
CA ALA A 80 23.22 -24.00 -13.14
C ALA A 80 22.72 -22.85 -12.26
N PRO A 81 21.60 -22.20 -12.63
CA PRO A 81 21.10 -21.04 -11.91
C PRO A 81 20.55 -21.45 -10.54
N PHE A 82 20.51 -20.49 -9.60
CA PHE A 82 19.92 -20.67 -8.28
C PHE A 82 18.46 -21.18 -8.37
N VAL A 83 17.67 -20.60 -9.29
CA VAL A 83 16.29 -21.01 -9.61
C VAL A 83 16.29 -21.80 -10.94
N PRO A 84 16.50 -23.13 -10.93
CA PRO A 84 16.47 -23.94 -12.15
C PRO A 84 15.13 -23.88 -12.88
N GLU A 85 14.02 -23.81 -12.14
CA GLU A 85 12.65 -23.74 -12.68
C GLU A 85 12.43 -22.49 -13.53
N LEU A 86 13.06 -21.36 -13.16
CA LEU A 86 13.00 -20.13 -13.96
C LEU A 86 13.69 -20.33 -15.30
N ARG A 87 14.84 -21.00 -15.34
CA ARG A 87 15.54 -21.31 -16.59
C ARG A 87 14.72 -22.24 -17.48
N GLU A 88 14.11 -23.26 -16.91
CA GLU A 88 13.22 -24.18 -17.64
C GLU A 88 11.97 -23.46 -18.17
N ALA A 89 11.41 -22.55 -17.38
CA ALA A 89 10.27 -21.74 -17.80
C ALA A 89 10.63 -20.78 -18.95
N LEU A 90 11.86 -20.25 -19.02
CA LEU A 90 12.26 -19.25 -20.02
C LEU A 90 12.95 -19.85 -21.27
N LEU A 91 13.63 -20.98 -21.12
CA LEU A 91 14.42 -21.60 -22.19
C LEU A 91 14.03 -23.07 -22.36
N THR A 92 13.90 -23.49 -23.61
CA THR A 92 13.84 -24.90 -23.98
C THR A 92 15.26 -25.46 -24.15
N GLY A 93 15.42 -26.79 -24.17
CA GLY A 93 16.73 -27.47 -24.08
C GLY A 93 17.83 -26.94 -25.00
N ARG A 94 17.53 -26.50 -26.23
CA ARG A 94 18.52 -25.89 -27.15
C ARG A 94 18.79 -24.40 -26.89
N LYS A 95 18.61 -23.91 -25.65
CA LYS A 95 18.66 -22.48 -25.29
C LYS A 95 17.73 -21.61 -26.14
N LYS A 96 16.67 -22.19 -26.72
CA LYS A 96 15.70 -21.45 -27.52
C LYS A 96 14.64 -20.84 -26.59
N PRO A 97 14.10 -19.66 -26.92
CA PRO A 97 12.99 -19.07 -26.15
C PRO A 97 11.84 -20.05 -25.96
N SER A 98 11.32 -20.13 -24.74
CA SER A 98 10.08 -20.85 -24.43
C SER A 98 8.84 -20.04 -24.84
N ALA A 99 7.66 -20.63 -24.66
CA ALA A 99 6.39 -19.91 -24.77
C ALA A 99 6.31 -18.74 -23.77
N THR A 100 6.72 -18.94 -22.51
CA THR A 100 6.73 -17.88 -21.49
C THR A 100 7.65 -16.73 -21.86
N LEU A 101 8.87 -17.00 -22.33
CA LEU A 101 9.79 -15.94 -22.73
C LEU A 101 9.29 -15.18 -23.98
N THR A 102 8.64 -15.90 -24.91
CA THR A 102 7.99 -15.28 -26.07
C THR A 102 6.84 -14.38 -25.63
N ALA A 103 5.98 -14.86 -24.72
CA ALA A 103 4.86 -14.10 -24.18
C ALA A 103 5.32 -12.82 -23.44
N LEU A 104 6.42 -12.89 -22.69
CA LEU A 104 7.05 -11.71 -22.09
C LEU A 104 7.51 -10.70 -23.16
N GLY A 105 8.11 -11.18 -24.25
CA GLY A 105 8.50 -10.32 -25.39
C GLY A 105 7.32 -9.67 -26.10
N ASP A 106 6.23 -10.42 -26.29
CA ASP A 106 5.00 -9.92 -26.87
C ASP A 106 4.34 -8.86 -25.97
N LEU A 107 4.32 -9.07 -24.65
CA LEU A 107 3.82 -8.11 -23.66
C LEU A 107 4.63 -6.80 -23.67
N VAL A 108 5.96 -6.89 -23.74
CA VAL A 108 6.83 -5.69 -23.87
C VAL A 108 6.53 -4.95 -25.17
N SER A 109 6.34 -5.69 -26.27
CA SER A 109 6.00 -5.12 -27.58
C SER A 109 4.63 -4.43 -27.56
N LEU A 110 3.63 -5.06 -26.96
CA LEU A 110 2.28 -4.51 -26.77
C LEU A 110 2.32 -3.23 -25.93
N ARG A 111 3.04 -3.25 -24.80
CA ARG A 111 3.26 -2.05 -23.97
C ARG A 111 3.88 -0.91 -24.77
N ASN A 112 4.90 -1.19 -25.59
CA ASN A 112 5.56 -0.16 -26.40
C ASN A 112 4.61 0.41 -27.46
N ARG A 113 3.75 -0.41 -28.08
CA ARG A 113 2.71 0.08 -28.98
C ARG A 113 1.75 1.03 -28.26
N ILE A 114 1.27 0.67 -27.07
CA ILE A 114 0.40 1.52 -26.26
C ILE A 114 1.08 2.84 -25.89
N ALA A 115 2.38 2.81 -25.56
CA ALA A 115 3.13 4.02 -25.21
C ALA A 115 3.39 4.96 -26.41
N HIS A 116 3.47 4.43 -27.63
CA HIS A 116 3.82 5.20 -28.84
C HIS A 116 2.64 5.47 -29.78
N GLY A 117 1.52 4.75 -29.67
CA GLY A 117 0.31 4.91 -30.47
C GLY A 117 -0.77 5.67 -29.69
N GLY A 118 -0.92 6.96 -30.00
CA GLY A 118 -1.99 7.79 -29.43
C GLY A 118 -3.38 7.17 -29.70
N ALA A 119 -4.16 7.03 -28.62
CA ALA A 119 -5.49 6.41 -28.60
C ALA A 119 -5.53 4.99 -29.16
N ALA A 120 -4.88 4.04 -28.46
CA ALA A 120 -5.21 2.63 -28.61
C ALA A 120 -6.71 2.44 -28.40
N ASP A 121 -7.39 1.84 -29.38
CA ASP A 121 -8.75 1.38 -29.19
C ASP A 121 -8.81 0.51 -27.93
N ARG A 122 -9.90 0.64 -27.17
CA ARG A 122 -10.10 0.04 -25.83
C ARG A 122 -9.92 -1.48 -25.70
N PRO A 123 -9.99 -2.37 -26.73
CA PRO A 123 -9.85 -3.81 -26.50
C PRO A 123 -8.46 -4.28 -26.07
N GLU A 124 -7.39 -3.48 -26.24
CA GLU A 124 -6.02 -3.88 -25.84
C GLU A 124 -5.79 -3.89 -24.32
N ALA A 125 -6.64 -3.20 -23.54
CA ALA A 125 -6.50 -3.06 -22.10
C ALA A 125 -6.61 -4.39 -21.34
N GLY A 126 -7.63 -5.19 -21.68
CA GLY A 126 -7.82 -6.53 -21.09
C GLY A 126 -6.77 -7.53 -21.57
N GLU A 127 -6.12 -7.28 -22.70
CA GLU A 127 -5.14 -8.19 -23.29
C GLU A 127 -3.84 -8.23 -22.49
N ILE A 128 -3.31 -7.09 -22.03
CA ILE A 128 -2.12 -7.07 -21.16
C ILE A 128 -2.39 -7.82 -19.86
N GLU A 129 -3.52 -7.53 -19.20
CA GLU A 129 -3.88 -8.17 -17.93
C GLU A 129 -3.99 -9.70 -18.09
N ALA A 130 -4.73 -10.17 -19.10
CA ALA A 130 -4.93 -11.59 -19.35
C ALA A 130 -3.62 -12.31 -19.67
N ARG A 131 -2.80 -11.76 -20.58
CA ARG A 131 -1.50 -12.34 -20.94
C ARG A 131 -0.52 -12.31 -19.78
N LEU A 132 -0.51 -11.25 -18.96
CA LEU A 132 0.35 -11.20 -17.77
C LEU A 132 -0.07 -12.24 -16.73
N ARG A 133 -1.38 -12.46 -16.53
CA ARG A 133 -1.90 -13.54 -15.68
C ARG A 133 -1.41 -14.91 -16.16
N GLU A 134 -1.47 -15.18 -17.46
CA GLU A 134 -0.98 -16.44 -18.05
C GLU A 134 0.53 -16.61 -17.84
N VAL A 135 1.32 -15.55 -18.02
CA VAL A 135 2.76 -15.57 -17.73
C VAL A 135 3.02 -15.90 -16.26
N LEU A 136 2.34 -15.23 -15.32
CA LEU A 136 2.48 -15.50 -13.89
C LEU A 136 2.09 -16.94 -13.54
N ALA A 137 1.00 -17.46 -14.10
CA ALA A 137 0.58 -18.84 -13.92
C ALA A 137 1.60 -19.86 -14.47
N SER A 138 2.39 -19.48 -15.48
CA SER A 138 3.47 -20.31 -16.02
C SER A 138 4.75 -20.30 -15.17
N LEU A 139 4.78 -19.56 -14.06
CA LEU A 139 5.91 -19.42 -13.15
C LEU A 139 5.57 -19.97 -11.73
N PRO A 140 5.19 -21.25 -11.59
CA PRO A 140 4.72 -21.81 -10.32
C PRO A 140 5.78 -21.77 -9.22
N TRP A 141 7.07 -21.71 -9.57
CA TRP A 141 8.17 -21.58 -8.60
C TRP A 141 8.06 -20.30 -7.75
N LEU A 142 7.38 -19.25 -8.23
CA LEU A 142 7.11 -18.05 -7.43
C LEU A 142 6.32 -18.38 -6.14
N GLU A 143 5.61 -19.49 -6.10
CA GLU A 143 4.85 -19.92 -4.93
C GLU A 143 5.67 -20.72 -3.92
N SER A 144 6.80 -21.29 -4.33
CA SER A 144 7.63 -22.15 -3.48
C SER A 144 8.85 -21.42 -2.89
N TYR A 145 9.45 -20.48 -3.64
CA TYR A 145 10.56 -19.68 -3.13
C TYR A 145 10.07 -18.58 -2.16
N ARG A 146 10.90 -18.23 -1.18
CA ARG A 146 10.57 -17.22 -0.15
C ARG A 146 11.60 -16.11 -0.13
N LEU A 147 11.13 -14.88 -0.06
CA LEU A 147 11.99 -13.70 0.11
C LEU A 147 12.02 -13.34 1.59
N LEU A 148 13.20 -13.20 2.19
CA LEU A 148 13.37 -12.83 3.59
C LEU A 148 14.42 -11.73 3.78
N ARG A 149 14.28 -10.94 4.82
CA ARG A 149 15.31 -10.03 5.37
C ARG A 149 15.81 -10.60 6.67
N VAL A 150 17.12 -10.54 6.90
CA VAL A 150 17.67 -10.80 8.23
C VAL A 150 17.61 -9.51 9.05
N VAL A 151 16.87 -9.49 10.15
CA VAL A 151 16.75 -8.30 11.02
C VAL A 151 17.84 -8.33 12.09
N ARG A 152 18.08 -9.50 12.67
CA ARG A 152 19.12 -9.72 13.68
C ARG A 152 19.74 -11.08 13.47
N ALA A 153 21.06 -11.18 13.66
CA ALA A 153 21.81 -12.41 13.59
C ALA A 153 22.75 -12.53 14.80
N THR A 154 22.66 -13.63 15.54
CA THR A 154 23.55 -13.92 16.68
C THR A 154 24.19 -15.29 16.46
N PRO A 155 25.53 -15.35 16.28
CA PRO A 155 26.22 -16.63 16.13
C PRO A 155 26.16 -17.42 17.45
N ARG A 156 25.98 -18.73 17.35
CA ARG A 156 25.94 -19.67 18.46
C ARG A 156 27.20 -20.52 18.50
N ARG A 157 27.45 -21.15 19.65
CA ARG A 157 28.66 -21.98 19.88
C ARG A 157 28.69 -23.28 19.07
N ASP A 158 27.53 -23.76 18.63
CA ASP A 158 27.37 -24.97 17.83
C ASP A 158 27.62 -24.74 16.33
N GLY A 159 27.99 -23.51 15.94
CA GLY A 159 28.26 -23.14 14.55
C GLY A 159 27.04 -22.57 13.82
N ASP A 160 25.87 -22.64 14.42
CA ASP A 160 24.64 -22.07 13.86
C ASP A 160 24.52 -20.58 14.18
N THR A 161 23.60 -19.91 13.48
CA THR A 161 23.17 -18.55 13.77
C THR A 161 21.69 -18.57 14.11
N GLU A 162 21.31 -17.79 15.13
CA GLU A 162 19.92 -17.58 15.52
C GLU A 162 19.61 -16.10 15.51
N GLY A 163 18.38 -15.75 15.17
CA GLY A 163 17.94 -14.37 15.22
C GLY A 163 16.55 -14.18 14.63
N ASP A 164 16.30 -12.98 14.15
CA ASP A 164 14.98 -12.56 13.69
C ASP A 164 15.02 -12.33 12.19
N VAL A 165 14.08 -12.93 11.46
CA VAL A 165 13.93 -12.77 10.01
C VAL A 165 12.55 -12.22 9.68
N GLN A 166 12.46 -11.37 8.67
CA GLN A 166 11.20 -10.81 8.19
C GLN A 166 10.90 -11.39 6.81
N LEU A 167 9.68 -11.91 6.61
CA LEU A 167 9.28 -12.51 5.34
C LEU A 167 8.57 -11.50 4.44
N PHE A 168 8.83 -11.62 3.15
CA PHE A 168 8.25 -10.79 2.09
C PHE A 168 7.47 -11.70 1.13
N ALA A 169 6.29 -12.12 1.56
CA ALA A 169 5.42 -13.02 0.80
C ALA A 169 3.97 -12.49 0.74
N GLY A 170 3.30 -12.73 -0.39
CA GLY A 170 1.91 -12.31 -0.57
C GLY A 170 1.77 -10.79 -0.62
N GLN A 171 0.61 -10.27 -0.22
CA GLN A 171 0.29 -8.84 -0.32
C GLN A 171 0.77 -8.02 0.89
N VAL A 172 1.23 -8.67 1.96
CA VAL A 172 1.61 -7.99 3.22
C VAL A 172 3.02 -7.43 3.11
N ALA A 173 3.15 -6.10 3.14
CA ALA A 173 4.41 -5.36 2.95
C ALA A 173 5.49 -5.66 3.96
N LEU A 174 5.09 -5.89 5.20
CA LEU A 174 5.95 -6.17 6.32
C LEU A 174 5.24 -7.17 7.21
N THR A 175 5.73 -8.40 7.29
CA THR A 175 5.33 -9.29 8.38
C THR A 175 6.12 -8.91 9.63
N GLU A 176 5.59 -9.25 10.80
CA GLU A 176 6.38 -9.20 12.02
C GLU A 176 7.64 -10.08 11.84
N PRO A 177 8.80 -9.65 12.35
CA PRO A 177 9.97 -10.51 12.39
C PRO A 177 9.68 -11.77 13.19
N VAL A 178 10.02 -12.92 12.61
CA VAL A 178 9.89 -14.23 13.24
C VAL A 178 11.27 -14.73 13.65
N GLN A 179 11.33 -15.42 14.78
CA GLN A 179 12.57 -16.07 15.20
C GLN A 179 12.89 -17.25 14.28
N ALA A 180 14.15 -17.33 13.89
CA ALA A 180 14.65 -18.38 13.03
C ALA A 180 16.07 -18.79 13.41
N ARG A 181 16.45 -19.98 12.95
CA ARG A 181 17.79 -20.53 13.10
C ARG A 181 18.26 -21.01 11.73
N TRP A 182 19.51 -20.69 11.42
CA TRP A 182 20.13 -21.01 10.15
C TRP A 182 21.63 -21.22 10.33
N THR A 183 22.27 -21.67 9.27
CA THR A 183 23.65 -22.14 9.29
C THR A 183 24.55 -21.30 8.37
N ALA A 184 23.94 -20.67 7.37
CA ALA A 184 24.61 -19.77 6.45
C ALA A 184 25.06 -18.49 7.18
N ASN A 185 26.18 -17.92 6.76
CA ASN A 185 26.58 -16.59 7.23
C ASN A 185 25.75 -15.54 6.51
N LEU A 186 24.59 -15.20 7.07
CA LEU A 186 23.70 -14.17 6.52
C LEU A 186 24.02 -12.80 7.13
N VAL A 187 24.01 -11.77 6.29
CA VAL A 187 24.29 -10.38 6.69
C VAL A 187 22.99 -9.73 7.18
N PRO A 188 22.99 -9.08 8.36
CA PRO A 188 21.85 -8.28 8.80
C PRO A 188 21.47 -7.21 7.77
N ASP A 189 20.18 -6.91 7.69
CA ASP A 189 19.52 -6.01 6.74
C ASP A 189 19.58 -6.39 5.26
N ALA A 190 20.32 -7.43 4.89
CA ALA A 190 20.31 -7.95 3.53
C ALA A 190 19.06 -8.79 3.24
N LEU A 191 18.67 -8.81 1.96
CA LEU A 191 17.51 -9.54 1.47
C LEU A 191 17.97 -10.83 0.76
N TYR A 192 17.33 -11.94 1.07
CA TYR A 192 17.67 -13.27 0.58
C TYR A 192 16.45 -13.94 -0.06
N LEU A 193 16.65 -14.56 -1.22
CA LEU A 193 15.73 -15.54 -1.79
C LEU A 193 16.14 -16.93 -1.29
N VAL A 194 15.19 -17.63 -0.67
CA VAL A 194 15.38 -18.96 -0.11
C VAL A 194 14.70 -19.99 -1.00
N ALA A 195 15.43 -21.07 -1.31
CA ALA A 195 14.89 -22.21 -2.05
C ALA A 195 13.79 -22.93 -1.25
N PRO A 196 12.87 -23.66 -1.91
CA PRO A 196 11.74 -24.32 -1.25
C PRO A 196 12.15 -25.26 -0.11
N GLU A 197 13.25 -25.98 -0.28
CA GLU A 197 13.79 -26.92 0.69
C GLU A 197 14.51 -26.22 1.86
N GLY A 198 14.71 -24.90 1.76
CA GLY A 198 15.49 -24.11 2.70
C GLY A 198 17.00 -24.26 2.53
N ASP A 199 17.48 -25.27 1.80
CA ASP A 199 18.88 -25.69 1.74
C ASP A 199 19.82 -24.71 1.04
N ARG A 200 19.27 -23.78 0.26
CA ARG A 200 19.99 -22.78 -0.54
C ARG A 200 19.40 -21.39 -0.32
N VAL A 201 20.29 -20.40 -0.28
CA VAL A 201 19.95 -18.98 -0.16
C VAL A 201 20.74 -18.16 -1.18
N LEU A 202 20.09 -17.15 -1.72
CA LEU A 202 20.66 -16.20 -2.67
C LEU A 202 20.46 -14.79 -2.13
N GLU A 203 21.55 -14.08 -1.85
CA GLU A 203 21.46 -12.64 -1.60
C GLU A 203 21.02 -11.94 -2.88
N VAL A 204 19.96 -11.13 -2.80
CA VAL A 204 19.39 -10.44 -3.97
C VAL A 204 19.68 -8.95 -4.00
N SER A 205 20.41 -8.44 -3.00
CA SER A 205 20.97 -7.09 -3.00
C SER A 205 21.96 -6.94 -4.17
N PRO A 206 21.96 -5.80 -4.88
CA PRO A 206 21.20 -4.58 -4.65
C PRO A 206 19.93 -4.52 -5.53
N PHE A 207 19.58 -5.61 -6.22
CA PHE A 207 18.42 -5.64 -7.12
C PHE A 207 17.09 -5.58 -6.35
N LEU A 208 17.11 -6.06 -5.11
CA LEU A 208 16.02 -5.99 -4.15
C LEU A 208 16.60 -5.60 -2.80
N GLU A 209 16.07 -4.55 -2.17
CA GLU A 209 16.53 -4.08 -0.86
C GLU A 209 15.36 -3.60 0.00
N VAL A 210 15.55 -3.55 1.32
CA VAL A 210 14.59 -2.90 2.22
C VAL A 210 15.11 -1.53 2.61
N ARG A 211 14.34 -0.48 2.28
CA ARG A 211 14.67 0.92 2.56
C ARG A 211 13.46 1.65 3.09
N ASP A 212 13.69 2.77 3.76
CA ASP A 212 12.58 3.66 4.14
C ASP A 212 11.97 4.28 2.88
N ASP A 213 10.69 4.02 2.68
CA ASP A 213 9.91 4.61 1.60
C ASP A 213 9.73 6.11 1.83
N PRO A 214 10.07 6.98 0.87
CA PRO A 214 10.01 8.43 1.07
C PRO A 214 8.58 8.96 1.25
N VAL A 215 7.57 8.22 0.77
CA VAL A 215 6.15 8.59 0.84
C VAL A 215 5.56 8.19 2.18
N VAL A 216 5.72 6.93 2.60
CA VAL A 216 5.13 6.41 3.85
C VAL A 216 6.07 6.51 5.06
N ARG A 217 7.33 6.87 4.85
CA ARG A 217 8.39 6.98 5.88
C ARG A 217 8.51 5.72 6.74
N ALA A 218 8.41 4.56 6.09
CA ALA A 218 8.50 3.26 6.74
C ALA A 218 9.30 2.30 5.85
N PRO A 219 9.93 1.26 6.42
CA PRO A 219 10.65 0.26 5.65
C PRO A 219 9.73 -0.42 4.62
N ARG A 220 10.18 -0.51 3.38
CA ARG A 220 9.51 -1.24 2.30
C ARG A 220 10.54 -1.98 1.47
N CYS A 221 10.13 -3.14 0.95
CA CYS A 221 10.92 -3.83 -0.07
C CYS A 221 10.85 -3.00 -1.35
N MET A 222 12.03 -2.69 -1.89
CA MET A 222 12.22 -1.88 -3.07
C MET A 222 12.78 -2.75 -4.18
N VAL A 223 12.38 -2.48 -5.42
CA VAL A 223 12.89 -3.15 -6.61
C VAL A 223 13.76 -2.17 -7.37
N VAL A 224 14.93 -2.61 -7.84
CA VAL A 224 15.79 -1.79 -8.68
C VAL A 224 15.04 -1.28 -9.91
N GLU A 225 15.06 0.02 -10.15
CA GLU A 225 14.48 0.66 -11.33
C GLU A 225 15.54 0.93 -12.39
N SER A 226 16.69 1.48 -11.97
CA SER A 226 17.82 1.79 -12.84
C SER A 226 19.14 1.70 -12.09
N ILE A 227 20.20 1.42 -12.84
CA ILE A 227 21.56 1.23 -12.37
C ILE A 227 22.49 2.09 -13.22
N GLY A 228 22.95 3.21 -12.67
CA GLY A 228 23.99 4.05 -13.28
C GLY A 228 25.10 4.33 -12.27
N THR A 229 25.49 5.60 -12.13
CA THR A 229 26.37 6.06 -11.05
C THR A 229 25.74 5.89 -9.66
N THR A 230 24.41 5.82 -9.61
CA THR A 230 23.61 5.46 -8.44
C THR A 230 22.66 4.33 -8.83
N VAL A 231 22.29 3.51 -7.85
CA VAL A 231 21.21 2.53 -7.98
C VAL A 231 19.93 3.21 -7.54
N ARG A 232 18.98 3.36 -8.46
CA ARG A 232 17.65 3.86 -8.14
C ARG A 232 16.74 2.69 -7.85
N LEU A 233 16.16 2.69 -6.65
CA LEU A 233 15.22 1.70 -6.16
C LEU A 233 13.82 2.32 -6.16
N GLU A 234 12.80 1.53 -6.49
CA GLU A 234 11.39 1.94 -6.52
C GLU A 234 10.57 1.09 -5.54
N SER A 235 9.72 1.76 -4.77
CA SER A 235 8.67 1.14 -3.94
C SER A 235 7.52 0.68 -4.82
N VAL A 236 7.24 -0.62 -4.81
CA VAL A 236 6.15 -1.20 -5.60
C VAL A 236 4.77 -0.69 -5.18
N GLU A 237 4.60 -0.31 -3.91
CA GLU A 237 3.31 0.17 -3.39
C GLU A 237 3.05 1.61 -3.78
N THR A 238 4.02 2.48 -3.52
CA THR A 238 3.84 3.94 -3.55
C THR A 238 4.37 4.56 -4.84
N GLY A 239 5.26 3.87 -5.56
CA GLY A 239 6.07 4.47 -6.62
C GLY A 239 7.14 5.44 -6.09
N GLY A 240 7.37 5.49 -4.78
CA GLY A 240 8.44 6.28 -4.18
C GLY A 240 9.82 5.75 -4.61
N HIS A 241 10.79 6.64 -4.78
CA HIS A 241 12.14 6.28 -5.23
C HIS A 241 13.20 6.63 -4.20
N VAL A 242 14.21 5.76 -4.09
CA VAL A 242 15.40 5.98 -3.27
C VAL A 242 16.63 5.79 -4.16
N GLU A 243 17.59 6.71 -4.08
CA GLU A 243 18.88 6.54 -4.72
C GLU A 243 19.91 6.04 -3.71
N VAL A 244 20.57 4.94 -4.04
CA VAL A 244 21.63 4.34 -3.26
C VAL A 244 22.93 4.46 -4.03
N ARG A 245 23.98 4.93 -3.38
CA ARG A 245 25.34 4.86 -3.93
C ARG A 245 26.00 3.57 -3.42
N PRO A 246 26.43 2.68 -4.33
CA PRO A 246 27.25 1.54 -3.92
C PRO A 246 28.48 2.09 -3.18
N SER A 247 28.79 1.50 -2.03
CA SER A 247 29.91 1.91 -1.20
C SER A 247 30.82 0.71 -1.00
N GLY A 248 32.08 0.85 -1.40
CA GLY A 248 33.16 -0.08 -1.08
C GLY A 248 33.88 0.32 0.21
N PRO A 249 34.97 -0.38 0.56
CA PRO A 249 35.77 -0.08 1.75
C PRO A 249 36.30 1.36 1.81
N ASP A 250 36.62 1.94 0.65
CA ASP A 250 37.24 3.26 0.50
C ASP A 250 36.24 4.38 0.15
N GLY A 251 34.92 4.09 0.18
CA GLY A 251 33.86 5.05 -0.12
C GLY A 251 33.00 4.68 -1.33
N PRO A 252 32.30 5.65 -1.94
CA PRO A 252 31.42 5.38 -3.07
C PRO A 252 32.20 4.83 -4.27
N VAL A 253 31.71 3.73 -4.85
CA VAL A 253 32.30 3.08 -6.02
C VAL A 253 31.30 3.07 -7.18
N ASP A 254 31.81 3.02 -8.41
CA ASP A 254 30.94 2.83 -9.57
C ASP A 254 30.24 1.47 -9.47
N PHE A 255 29.01 1.37 -9.94
CA PHE A 255 28.27 0.13 -9.86
C PHE A 255 28.92 -1.03 -10.63
N SER A 256 29.55 -0.77 -11.79
CA SER A 256 30.25 -1.84 -12.52
C SER A 256 31.44 -2.38 -11.74
N ASP A 257 32.14 -1.49 -11.01
CA ASP A 257 33.27 -1.85 -10.17
C ASP A 257 32.79 -2.59 -8.92
N TRP A 258 31.71 -2.11 -8.31
CA TRP A 258 31.04 -2.76 -7.18
C TRP A 258 30.60 -4.19 -7.54
N LEU A 259 29.98 -4.39 -8.70
CA LEU A 259 29.60 -5.72 -9.18
C LEU A 259 30.81 -6.64 -9.44
N ALA A 260 31.97 -6.08 -9.75
CA ALA A 260 33.19 -6.83 -9.98
C ALA A 260 33.91 -7.21 -8.68
N GLU A 261 33.56 -6.59 -7.54
CA GLU A 261 34.16 -6.90 -6.25
C GLU A 261 33.71 -8.29 -5.74
N PRO A 262 34.63 -9.21 -5.44
CA PRO A 262 34.30 -10.52 -4.88
C PRO A 262 33.52 -10.44 -3.55
N SER A 263 33.69 -9.35 -2.80
CA SER A 263 33.01 -9.07 -1.52
C SER A 263 31.52 -8.79 -1.67
N CYS A 264 31.04 -8.37 -2.85
CA CYS A 264 29.62 -8.17 -3.10
C CYS A 264 28.83 -9.48 -3.21
N VAL A 265 29.54 -10.61 -3.33
CA VAL A 265 28.94 -11.93 -3.32
C VAL A 265 29.21 -12.58 -1.98
N VAL A 266 28.24 -12.50 -1.06
CA VAL A 266 28.29 -13.31 0.14
C VAL A 266 28.15 -14.77 -0.28
N HIS A 267 29.25 -15.51 -0.22
CA HIS A 267 29.25 -16.96 -0.40
C HIS A 267 28.54 -17.60 0.81
N ALA A 268 27.22 -17.79 0.68
CA ALA A 268 26.47 -18.60 1.63
C ALA A 268 26.90 -20.07 1.46
N THR A 269 27.64 -20.61 2.43
CA THR A 269 27.91 -22.05 2.51
C THR A 269 26.61 -22.77 2.89
N PRO A 270 26.15 -23.77 2.12
CA PRO A 270 24.86 -24.40 2.36
C PRO A 270 24.90 -25.40 3.52
N VAL A 271 24.20 -25.15 4.63
CA VAL A 271 23.65 -26.20 5.54
C VAL A 271 22.36 -25.71 6.24
N LEU A 272 21.37 -25.20 5.52
CA LEU A 272 20.06 -24.94 6.12
C LEU A 272 19.23 -26.22 6.20
N ALA A 273 19.46 -27.03 7.24
CA ALA A 273 18.66 -28.22 7.52
C ALA A 273 17.85 -28.04 8.81
N GLY A 274 16.56 -27.74 8.67
CA GLY A 274 15.57 -28.21 9.64
C GLY A 274 14.66 -27.20 10.34
N HIS A 275 14.87 -25.87 10.27
CA HIS A 275 14.01 -24.91 10.99
C HIS A 275 13.34 -23.83 10.14
N LEU A 276 13.91 -23.38 9.01
CA LEU A 276 13.17 -22.50 8.08
C LEU A 276 12.04 -23.24 7.35
N ALA A 277 12.18 -24.56 7.12
CA ALA A 277 11.10 -25.38 6.56
C ALA A 277 9.86 -25.41 7.49
N GLY A 278 10.04 -25.29 8.82
CA GLY A 278 8.92 -25.18 9.77
C GLY A 278 8.24 -23.81 9.78
N ILE A 279 8.85 -22.78 9.18
CA ILE A 279 8.21 -21.49 8.88
C ILE A 279 7.38 -21.58 7.57
N ALA A 280 7.58 -22.63 6.76
CA ALA A 280 6.85 -22.84 5.51
C ALA A 280 5.44 -23.41 5.73
N ASP A 281 5.18 -24.03 6.87
CA ASP A 281 3.83 -24.38 7.32
C ASP A 281 3.25 -23.20 8.11
N GLU A 282 1.99 -22.81 7.81
CA GLU A 282 1.28 -21.83 8.63
C GLU A 282 1.37 -22.24 10.11
N PRO A 283 1.62 -21.30 11.05
CA PRO A 283 1.65 -21.65 12.46
C PRO A 283 0.27 -22.19 12.85
N GLU A 284 0.17 -23.50 13.11
CA GLU A 284 -0.96 -24.02 13.88
C GLU A 284 -1.03 -23.19 15.17
N PRO A 285 -2.20 -22.63 15.52
CA PRO A 285 -2.32 -21.85 16.73
C PRO A 285 -1.97 -22.73 17.92
N THR A 286 -0.82 -22.46 18.55
CA THR A 286 -0.36 -23.14 19.75
C THR A 286 -1.16 -22.63 20.95
N ALA A 287 -2.44 -23.01 21.00
CA ALA A 287 -3.26 -22.93 22.19
C ALA A 287 -3.23 -24.29 22.89
N SER A 288 -2.11 -24.60 23.55
CA SER A 288 -2.06 -25.70 24.51
C SER A 288 -2.77 -25.27 25.80
N LEU A 289 -4.08 -25.43 25.86
CA LEU A 289 -4.82 -25.45 27.13
C LEU A 289 -4.68 -26.84 27.80
N PRO A 290 -4.54 -26.91 29.14
CA PRO A 290 -4.39 -28.18 29.85
C PRO A 290 -5.68 -29.00 29.77
N ARG A 291 -5.55 -30.30 29.47
CA ARG A 291 -6.64 -31.27 29.50
C ARG A 291 -7.19 -31.42 30.93
N PRO A 292 -8.51 -31.34 31.15
CA PRO A 292 -9.13 -31.87 32.34
C PRO A 292 -9.38 -33.38 32.17
N VAL A 293 -9.03 -34.12 33.22
CA VAL A 293 -9.31 -35.55 33.43
C VAL A 293 -10.79 -35.73 33.84
N ASP A 294 -11.43 -36.74 33.25
CA ASP A 294 -12.65 -37.49 33.60
C ASP A 294 -13.86 -36.79 34.28
N ALA A 295 -15.04 -36.87 33.62
CA ALA A 295 -16.27 -37.54 34.12
C ALA A 295 -17.43 -37.41 33.07
N PRO A 296 -18.64 -38.00 33.27
CA PRO A 296 -19.13 -39.15 32.53
C PRO A 296 -20.22 -38.83 31.49
N ARG A 297 -20.45 -39.78 30.56
CA ARG A 297 -21.58 -39.76 29.61
C ARG A 297 -22.93 -39.82 30.34
N PRO A 298 -23.95 -39.15 29.78
CA PRO A 298 -25.25 -39.79 29.66
C PRO A 298 -25.86 -39.71 28.25
N SER A 299 -26.92 -40.50 28.12
CA SER A 299 -27.50 -41.12 26.94
C SER A 299 -28.57 -40.30 26.20
N ARG A 300 -28.72 -40.63 24.91
CA ARG A 300 -29.97 -40.77 24.12
C ARG A 300 -31.06 -39.69 24.30
N LEU A 301 -31.20 -38.83 23.28
CA LEU A 301 -32.49 -38.33 22.74
C LEU A 301 -32.25 -37.60 21.40
N ARG A 302 -32.29 -38.33 20.27
CA ARG A 302 -32.32 -37.74 18.92
C ARG A 302 -33.14 -38.61 17.96
N VAL A 303 -34.47 -38.54 18.04
CA VAL A 303 -35.38 -38.98 16.95
C VAL A 303 -36.64 -38.09 16.86
N TRP A 304 -36.54 -36.77 17.05
CA TRP A 304 -37.67 -35.86 16.76
C TRP A 304 -37.29 -34.56 16.01
N GLY A 305 -36.00 -34.24 15.84
CA GLY A 305 -35.57 -32.99 15.20
C GLY A 305 -35.56 -32.95 13.66
N ARG A 306 -35.84 -34.06 12.96
CA ARG A 306 -35.70 -34.13 11.48
C ARG A 306 -37.00 -33.92 10.69
N ARG A 307 -38.18 -33.88 11.33
CA ARG A 307 -39.46 -33.66 10.63
C ARG A 307 -40.01 -32.24 10.72
N LEU A 308 -39.51 -31.40 11.64
CA LEU A 308 -39.87 -29.98 11.71
C LEU A 308 -39.06 -29.09 10.73
N GLY A 309 -37.83 -29.47 10.38
CA GLY A 309 -36.99 -28.68 9.46
C GLY A 309 -37.47 -28.66 8.00
N ILE A 310 -38.19 -29.70 7.56
CA ILE A 310 -38.65 -29.81 6.16
C ILE A 310 -39.93 -29.00 5.91
N LEU A 311 -40.80 -28.85 6.93
CA LEU A 311 -41.97 -27.98 6.85
C LEU A 311 -41.60 -26.49 6.93
N GLY A 312 -40.55 -26.13 7.68
CA GLY A 312 -40.03 -24.76 7.74
C GLY A 312 -39.38 -24.29 6.43
N ALA A 313 -38.67 -25.19 5.74
CA ALA A 313 -38.01 -24.86 4.46
C ALA A 313 -39.01 -24.66 3.31
N VAL A 314 -40.12 -25.41 3.28
CA VAL A 314 -41.18 -25.24 2.26
C VAL A 314 -41.97 -23.95 2.49
N GLY A 315 -42.18 -23.55 3.75
CA GLY A 315 -42.81 -22.27 4.09
C GLY A 315 -41.99 -21.05 3.65
N ALA A 316 -40.66 -21.08 3.82
CA ALA A 316 -39.78 -19.96 3.45
C ALA A 316 -39.71 -19.75 1.92
N VAL A 317 -39.72 -20.83 1.13
CA VAL A 317 -39.69 -20.77 -0.33
C VAL A 317 -41.00 -20.24 -0.92
N LEU A 318 -42.15 -20.56 -0.30
CA LEU A 318 -43.46 -20.03 -0.71
C LEU A 318 -43.63 -18.54 -0.38
N THR A 319 -43.09 -18.08 0.76
CA THR A 319 -43.14 -16.65 1.12
C THR A 319 -42.27 -15.78 0.20
N LEU A 320 -41.11 -16.29 -0.23
CA LEU A 320 -40.24 -15.61 -1.21
C LEU A 320 -40.86 -15.59 -2.62
N ALA A 321 -41.56 -16.65 -3.02
CA ALA A 321 -42.28 -16.68 -4.30
C ALA A 321 -43.46 -15.70 -4.36
N CYS A 322 -44.15 -15.46 -3.23
CA CYS A 322 -45.24 -14.48 -3.16
C CYS A 322 -44.73 -13.03 -3.11
N ALA A 323 -43.57 -12.77 -2.49
CA ALA A 323 -42.96 -11.44 -2.47
C ALA A 323 -42.48 -10.98 -3.86
N GLY A 324 -42.00 -11.90 -4.70
CA GLY A 324 -41.58 -11.61 -6.08
C GLY A 324 -42.72 -11.27 -7.04
N VAL A 325 -43.96 -11.68 -6.74
CA VAL A 325 -45.13 -11.43 -7.61
C VAL A 325 -45.81 -10.09 -7.32
N VAL A 326 -45.67 -9.55 -6.10
CA VAL A 326 -46.26 -8.26 -5.72
C VAL A 326 -45.40 -7.07 -6.16
N GLY A 327 -44.08 -7.24 -6.32
CA GLY A 327 -43.17 -6.18 -6.76
C GLY A 327 -43.26 -5.78 -8.24
N ILE A 328 -44.03 -6.52 -9.06
CA ILE A 328 -44.09 -6.32 -10.52
C ILE A 328 -45.23 -5.36 -10.92
N TRP A 329 -46.13 -4.97 -10.01
CA TRP A 329 -47.38 -4.27 -10.38
C TRP A 329 -47.62 -2.88 -9.77
N MET A 330 -46.65 -2.29 -9.06
CA MET A 330 -46.77 -0.90 -8.62
C MET A 330 -45.41 -0.21 -8.68
N PHE A 331 -45.13 0.50 -9.78
CA PHE A 331 -44.45 1.80 -9.87
C PHE A 331 -44.07 2.06 -11.36
N PRO A 332 -44.41 3.23 -11.93
CA PRO A 332 -44.07 3.54 -13.32
C PRO A 332 -42.59 3.98 -13.43
N THR A 333 -41.95 3.51 -14.50
CA THR A 333 -40.64 3.86 -15.07
C THR A 333 -39.97 5.16 -14.58
N TYR A 334 -38.78 5.05 -13.97
CA TYR A 334 -37.80 6.11 -13.78
C TYR A 334 -36.38 5.56 -14.06
N ASP A 335 -35.52 6.42 -14.61
CA ASP A 335 -34.17 6.17 -15.19
C ASP A 335 -33.25 5.17 -14.47
N ASP A 336 -32.54 4.36 -15.26
CA ASP A 336 -31.76 3.16 -14.90
C ASP A 336 -30.29 3.40 -14.45
N ASP A 337 -29.86 4.62 -14.08
CA ASP A 337 -28.43 4.93 -13.86
C ASP A 337 -28.00 5.21 -12.41
N VAL A 338 -28.68 4.67 -11.40
CA VAL A 338 -28.19 4.68 -10.00
C VAL A 338 -27.85 3.26 -9.54
N PRO A 339 -26.57 2.92 -9.29
CA PRO A 339 -26.23 1.60 -8.78
C PRO A 339 -26.73 1.45 -7.33
N ILE A 340 -27.73 0.59 -7.15
CA ILE A 340 -28.11 0.05 -5.85
C ILE A 340 -26.93 -0.81 -5.37
N LEU A 341 -26.31 -0.42 -4.25
CA LEU A 341 -25.29 -1.22 -3.59
C LEU A 341 -25.92 -2.54 -3.11
N THR A 342 -25.54 -3.65 -3.72
CA THR A 342 -25.91 -4.99 -3.24
C THR A 342 -25.03 -5.38 -2.04
N PRO A 343 -25.56 -6.15 -1.07
CA PRO A 343 -24.84 -6.51 0.17
C PRO A 343 -23.60 -7.41 -0.02
N GLU A 344 -23.26 -7.82 -1.24
CA GLU A 344 -22.14 -8.72 -1.53
C GLU A 344 -20.76 -8.04 -1.60
N ARG A 345 -20.68 -6.72 -1.39
CA ARG A 345 -19.43 -5.94 -1.54
C ARG A 345 -19.02 -5.14 -0.30
N VAL A 346 -19.39 -5.61 0.90
CA VAL A 346 -18.79 -5.11 2.16
C VAL A 346 -17.67 -6.06 2.55
N PRO A 347 -16.43 -5.59 2.83
CA PRO A 347 -15.40 -6.46 3.36
C PRO A 347 -15.88 -7.11 4.65
N VAL A 348 -15.80 -8.44 4.74
CA VAL A 348 -16.11 -9.20 5.95
C VAL A 348 -15.05 -8.88 6.99
N LEU A 349 -15.29 -7.85 7.80
CA LEU A 349 -14.58 -7.61 9.04
C LEU A 349 -15.04 -8.66 10.05
N TYR A 350 -14.10 -9.34 10.68
CA TYR A 350 -14.41 -10.30 11.73
C TYR A 350 -14.87 -9.50 12.97
N VAL A 351 -16.19 -9.38 13.15
CA VAL A 351 -16.80 -8.77 14.33
C VAL A 351 -17.10 -9.88 15.33
N ASP A 352 -16.81 -9.66 16.61
CA ASP A 352 -17.22 -10.60 17.66
C ASP A 352 -18.73 -10.87 17.54
N PRO A 353 -19.22 -12.12 17.64
CA PRO A 353 -20.65 -12.43 17.50
C PRO A 353 -21.57 -11.67 18.47
N ALA A 354 -21.07 -11.15 19.58
CA ALA A 354 -21.83 -10.26 20.47
C ALA A 354 -21.96 -8.84 19.88
N ASP A 355 -20.92 -8.32 19.27
CA ASP A 355 -20.89 -6.99 18.66
C ASP A 355 -21.65 -6.96 17.34
N GLN A 356 -21.63 -8.06 16.58
CA GLN A 356 -22.50 -8.22 15.40
C GLN A 356 -23.98 -8.18 15.80
N ARG A 357 -24.37 -8.88 16.87
CA ARG A 357 -25.75 -8.85 17.37
C ARG A 357 -26.16 -7.46 17.88
N ARG A 358 -25.23 -6.69 18.45
CA ARG A 358 -25.48 -5.29 18.84
C ARG A 358 -25.69 -4.38 17.64
N LEU A 359 -24.88 -4.54 16.59
CA LEU A 359 -25.06 -3.82 15.32
C LEU A 359 -26.41 -4.12 14.68
N GLU A 360 -26.80 -5.40 14.62
CA GLU A 360 -28.10 -5.83 14.09
C GLU A 360 -29.27 -5.27 14.91
N ALA A 361 -29.18 -5.29 16.24
CA ALA A 361 -30.19 -4.72 17.13
C ALA A 361 -30.28 -3.19 17.01
N ALA A 362 -29.13 -2.50 16.92
CA ALA A 362 -29.09 -1.06 16.71
C ALA A 362 -29.71 -0.67 15.37
N HIS A 363 -29.42 -1.43 14.31
CA HIS A 363 -30.01 -1.23 12.99
C HIS A 363 -31.54 -1.40 13.04
N ALA A 364 -32.04 -2.46 13.68
CA ALA A 364 -33.47 -2.68 13.84
C ALA A 364 -34.16 -1.52 14.58
N ALA A 365 -33.61 -1.07 15.72
CA ALA A 365 -34.15 0.06 16.49
C ALA A 365 -34.19 1.36 15.66
N LEU A 366 -33.13 1.65 14.90
CA LEU A 366 -33.07 2.83 14.02
C LEU A 366 -34.09 2.77 12.87
N MET A 367 -34.32 1.58 12.31
CA MET A 367 -35.33 1.36 11.27
C MET A 367 -36.76 1.48 11.80
N GLU A 368 -36.99 1.11 13.06
CA GLU A 368 -38.27 1.27 13.76
C GLU A 368 -38.49 2.72 14.27
N GLY A 369 -37.45 3.56 14.24
CA GLY A 369 -37.50 4.97 14.66
C GLY A 369 -37.22 5.20 16.13
N ASP A 370 -36.72 4.20 16.86
CA ASP A 370 -36.21 4.37 18.23
C ASP A 370 -34.74 4.80 18.19
N GLU A 371 -34.54 6.11 18.02
CA GLU A 371 -33.23 6.73 17.87
C GLU A 371 -32.38 6.63 19.16
N LEU A 372 -33.03 6.63 20.33
CA LEU A 372 -32.35 6.57 21.62
C LEU A 372 -31.84 5.14 21.90
N GLU A 373 -32.65 4.13 21.62
CA GLU A 373 -32.23 2.73 21.74
C GLU A 373 -31.12 2.40 20.75
N GLY A 374 -31.26 2.83 19.49
CA GLY A 374 -30.22 2.67 18.46
C GLY A 374 -28.88 3.29 18.88
N ALA A 375 -28.89 4.53 19.39
CA ALA A 375 -27.68 5.19 19.87
C ALA A 375 -27.08 4.51 21.12
N THR A 376 -27.92 4.04 22.03
CA THR A 376 -27.49 3.34 23.25
C THR A 376 -26.81 2.01 22.93
N LEU A 377 -27.29 1.29 21.91
CA LEU A 377 -26.72 0.03 21.45
C LEU A 377 -25.37 0.22 20.72
N LEU A 378 -25.16 1.39 20.09
CA LEU A 378 -23.93 1.74 19.38
C LEU A 378 -22.84 2.33 20.28
N LEU A 379 -23.19 2.95 21.40
CA LEU A 379 -22.25 3.64 22.28
C LEU A 379 -21.11 2.73 22.77
N PRO A 380 -21.35 1.49 23.25
CA PRO A 380 -20.28 0.60 23.70
C PRO A 380 -19.36 0.14 22.57
N LEU A 381 -19.86 0.09 21.32
CA LEU A 381 -19.05 -0.27 20.14
C LEU A 381 -18.11 0.89 19.74
N LEU A 382 -18.57 2.13 19.91
CA LEU A 382 -17.77 3.34 19.69
C LEU A 382 -16.72 3.56 20.79
N GLU A 383 -16.95 3.02 21.98
CA GLU A 383 -16.03 3.09 23.12
C GLU A 383 -15.06 1.89 23.17
N ALA A 384 -15.27 0.86 22.35
CA ALA A 384 -14.40 -0.30 22.30
C ALA A 384 -13.05 0.06 21.62
N PRO A 385 -11.90 -0.12 22.28
CA PRO A 385 -10.59 0.28 21.75
C PRO A 385 -10.16 -0.47 20.48
N GLN A 386 -10.84 -1.58 20.17
CA GLN A 386 -10.57 -2.43 19.01
C GLN A 386 -11.38 -2.04 17.75
N VAL A 387 -12.37 -1.15 17.85
CA VAL A 387 -13.19 -0.75 16.69
C VAL A 387 -12.73 0.63 16.22
N PRO A 388 -12.11 0.74 15.02
CA PRO A 388 -11.73 2.03 14.49
C PRO A 388 -12.97 2.93 14.37
N PRO A 389 -12.91 4.20 14.81
CA PRO A 389 -14.05 5.12 14.77
C PRO A 389 -14.64 5.29 13.37
N GLU A 390 -13.83 5.07 12.33
CA GLU A 390 -14.22 5.07 10.92
C GLU A 390 -15.19 3.93 10.57
N VAL A 391 -14.99 2.74 11.15
CA VAL A 391 -15.83 1.55 10.91
C VAL A 391 -17.18 1.72 11.60
N ALA A 392 -17.19 2.27 12.82
CA ALA A 392 -18.42 2.54 13.54
C ALA A 392 -19.24 3.67 12.87
N ALA A 393 -18.58 4.71 12.34
CA ALA A 393 -19.24 5.77 11.58
C ALA A 393 -19.84 5.25 10.26
N LEU A 394 -19.15 4.36 9.55
CA LEU A 394 -19.66 3.73 8.33
C LEU A 394 -20.89 2.85 8.59
N GLY A 395 -20.91 2.12 9.71
CA GLY A 395 -22.06 1.32 10.14
C GLY A 395 -23.31 2.17 10.38
N ILE A 396 -23.15 3.36 10.97
CA ILE A 396 -24.24 4.31 11.23
C ILE A 396 -24.76 4.93 9.94
N VAL A 397 -23.85 5.35 9.05
CA VAL A 397 -24.20 5.99 7.76
C VAL A 397 -24.88 5.00 6.81
N ALA A 398 -24.48 3.73 6.83
CA ALA A 398 -25.08 2.69 5.98
C ALA A 398 -26.49 2.25 6.44
N SER A 399 -26.90 2.61 7.66
CA SER A 399 -28.05 1.99 8.34
C SER A 399 -29.29 2.86 8.47
N ALA A 400 -29.22 4.17 8.22
CA ALA A 400 -30.34 5.08 8.50
C ALA A 400 -30.56 6.12 7.38
N PRO A 401 -31.82 6.58 7.18
CA PRO A 401 -32.11 7.69 6.26
C PRO A 401 -31.30 8.94 6.62
N ALA A 402 -30.79 9.64 5.61
CA ALA A 402 -29.81 10.74 5.76
C ALA A 402 -30.20 11.84 6.78
N GLY A 403 -31.49 12.12 6.95
CA GLY A 403 -32.00 13.09 7.94
C GLY A 403 -31.84 12.63 9.40
N ARG A 404 -31.84 11.32 9.67
CA ARG A 404 -31.72 10.74 11.02
C ARG A 404 -30.27 10.56 11.46
N VAL A 405 -29.39 10.25 10.50
CA VAL A 405 -27.92 10.19 10.72
C VAL A 405 -27.41 11.52 11.27
N PHE A 406 -27.89 12.65 10.72
CA PHE A 406 -27.49 13.98 11.18
C PHE A 406 -27.94 14.26 12.62
N HIS A 407 -29.17 13.90 12.97
CA HIS A 407 -29.73 14.15 14.31
C HIS A 407 -29.00 13.35 15.40
N ALA A 408 -28.75 12.07 15.16
CA ALA A 408 -27.96 11.21 16.05
C ALA A 408 -26.53 11.74 16.20
N PHE A 409 -25.89 12.16 15.10
CA PHE A 409 -24.54 12.72 15.10
C PHE A 409 -24.47 14.04 15.88
N THR A 410 -25.46 14.94 15.74
CA THR A 410 -25.55 16.18 16.54
C THR A 410 -25.79 15.93 18.03
N HIS A 411 -26.52 14.87 18.39
CA HIS A 411 -26.74 14.51 19.79
C HIS A 411 -25.47 13.95 20.45
N ILE A 412 -24.68 13.16 19.70
CA ILE A 412 -23.40 12.58 20.15
C ILE A 412 -22.28 13.63 20.21
N THR A 413 -22.28 14.60 19.29
CA THR A 413 -21.27 15.68 19.27
C THR A 413 -21.62 16.84 20.19
N GLY A 414 -22.92 17.14 20.38
CA GLY A 414 -23.39 18.19 21.30
C GLY A 414 -23.08 17.91 22.77
N SER A 415 -22.97 16.64 23.18
CA SER A 415 -22.55 16.26 24.53
C SER A 415 -21.03 16.38 24.77
N ARG A 416 -20.23 16.54 23.71
CA ARG A 416 -18.76 16.63 23.76
C ARG A 416 -18.20 18.05 23.58
N ILE A 417 -19.00 19.03 23.13
CA ILE A 417 -18.53 20.38 22.80
C ILE A 417 -19.12 21.40 23.78
N HIS A 418 -18.52 21.49 24.96
CA HIS A 418 -18.57 22.71 25.77
C HIS A 418 -17.15 23.28 25.80
N GLU A 419 -16.86 24.21 24.88
CA GLU A 419 -15.96 25.38 25.07
C GLU A 419 -15.48 26.07 23.77
N ASP A 420 -15.78 25.57 22.56
CA ASP A 420 -15.26 26.21 21.33
C ASP A 420 -16.32 26.97 20.49
N SER A 421 -16.23 28.30 20.49
CA SER A 421 -17.19 29.20 19.81
C SER A 421 -17.13 29.12 18.28
N ALA A 422 -15.97 28.72 17.71
CA ALA A 422 -15.79 28.59 16.27
C ALA A 422 -16.51 27.34 15.72
N ALA A 423 -16.44 26.23 16.47
CA ALA A 423 -17.13 24.99 16.13
C ALA A 423 -18.67 25.17 16.17
N MET A 424 -19.17 25.90 17.18
CA MET A 424 -20.59 26.24 17.31
C MET A 424 -21.11 27.14 16.18
N HIS A 425 -20.30 28.11 15.74
CA HIS A 425 -20.70 28.98 14.61
C HIS A 425 -20.76 28.20 13.30
N CYS A 426 -19.77 27.34 13.04
CA CYS A 426 -19.72 26.51 11.83
C CYS A 426 -20.88 25.50 11.78
N ALA A 427 -21.18 24.83 12.90
CA ALA A 427 -22.31 23.92 13.00
C ALA A 427 -23.67 24.60 12.77
N ARG A 428 -23.83 25.85 13.24
CA ARG A 428 -25.06 26.63 13.07
C ARG A 428 -25.27 27.10 11.62
N GLU A 429 -24.21 27.53 10.94
CA GLU A 429 -24.22 27.87 9.50
C GLU A 429 -24.54 26.64 8.64
N LEU A 430 -23.96 25.48 8.97
CA LEU A 430 -24.23 24.20 8.31
C LEU A 430 -25.69 23.74 8.49
N GLY A 431 -26.24 23.86 9.70
CA GLY A 431 -27.65 23.56 9.96
C GLY A 431 -28.61 24.47 9.17
N ALA A 432 -28.28 25.76 9.06
CA ALA A 432 -29.06 26.70 8.26
C ALA A 432 -28.99 26.42 6.75
N LEU A 433 -27.87 25.88 6.27
CA LEU A 433 -27.69 25.51 4.85
C LEU A 433 -28.51 24.27 4.48
N VAL A 434 -28.52 23.24 5.33
CA VAL A 434 -29.28 22.00 5.13
C VAL A 434 -30.79 22.23 5.21
N GLN A 435 -31.24 23.14 6.08
CA GLN A 435 -32.66 23.53 6.16
C GLN A 435 -33.14 24.29 4.91
N ARG A 436 -32.25 24.97 4.18
CA ARG A 436 -32.59 25.73 2.97
C ARG A 436 -32.69 24.87 1.71
N ASP A 437 -31.97 23.75 1.65
CA ASP A 437 -32.02 22.84 0.51
C ASP A 437 -31.72 21.38 0.91
N PRO A 438 -32.75 20.60 1.29
CA PRO A 438 -32.60 19.23 1.82
C PRO A 438 -32.32 18.17 0.73
N GLY A 439 -31.99 18.58 -0.50
CA GLY A 439 -31.76 17.66 -1.62
C GLY A 439 -30.55 16.72 -1.42
N PRO A 440 -30.59 15.48 -1.96
CA PRO A 440 -29.52 14.48 -1.82
C PRO A 440 -28.18 14.92 -2.45
N LEU A 441 -28.23 15.83 -3.43
CA LEU A 441 -27.05 16.47 -4.04
C LEU A 441 -26.28 17.36 -3.05
N SER A 442 -26.95 18.02 -2.10
CA SER A 442 -26.32 18.83 -1.07
C SER A 442 -25.50 17.97 -0.10
N MET A 443 -25.99 16.78 0.25
CA MET A 443 -25.30 15.86 1.17
C MET A 443 -24.04 15.23 0.56
N ALA A 444 -24.05 14.91 -0.74
CA ALA A 444 -22.87 14.39 -1.44
C ALA A 444 -21.71 15.41 -1.50
N VAL A 445 -22.04 16.71 -1.52
CA VAL A 445 -21.05 17.81 -1.50
C VAL A 445 -20.63 18.17 -0.08
N LEU A 446 -21.54 18.05 0.90
CA LEU A 446 -21.31 18.41 2.30
C LEU A 446 -20.53 17.35 3.08
N MET A 447 -20.73 16.06 2.80
CA MET A 447 -20.08 14.98 3.55
C MET A 447 -18.54 15.00 3.49
N PRO A 448 -17.90 15.18 2.33
CA PRO A 448 -16.44 15.27 2.27
C PRO A 448 -15.87 16.44 3.06
N ARG A 449 -16.63 17.53 3.21
CA ARG A 449 -16.24 18.72 3.99
C ARG A 449 -16.42 18.50 5.49
N LEU A 450 -17.51 17.86 5.90
CA LEU A 450 -17.77 17.48 7.28
C LEU A 450 -16.76 16.45 7.80
N LEU A 451 -16.41 15.48 6.97
CA LEU A 451 -15.35 14.52 7.26
C LEU A 451 -14.00 15.24 7.43
N ARG A 452 -13.63 16.16 6.53
CA ARG A 452 -12.39 16.95 6.69
C ARG A 452 -12.35 17.79 7.96
N LEU A 453 -13.48 18.39 8.36
CA LEU A 453 -13.57 19.19 9.59
C LEU A 453 -13.50 18.32 10.86
N GLY A 454 -14.14 17.16 10.87
CA GLY A 454 -14.05 16.20 11.97
C GLY A 454 -12.65 15.57 12.09
N PHE A 455 -12.02 15.20 10.96
CA PHE A 455 -10.68 14.62 10.93
C PHE A 455 -9.57 15.63 11.26
N GLY A 456 -9.79 16.91 10.99
CA GLY A 456 -8.87 17.99 11.35
C GLY A 456 -8.70 18.16 12.87
N MET A 457 -9.75 17.92 13.65
CA MET A 457 -9.70 18.08 15.11
C MET A 457 -9.13 16.86 15.85
N SER A 458 -9.24 15.65 15.28
CA SER A 458 -8.73 14.42 15.92
C SER A 458 -7.20 14.24 15.79
N ARG A 459 -6.55 14.86 14.80
CA ARG A 459 -5.09 14.77 14.59
C ARG A 459 -4.29 15.86 15.31
N GLN A 460 -4.95 16.77 16.03
CA GLN A 460 -4.33 17.95 16.65
C GLN A 460 -3.66 17.68 18.01
N LEU A 461 -3.64 16.44 18.50
CA LEU A 461 -3.08 16.13 19.83
C LEU A 461 -1.59 15.75 19.84
N ASP A 462 -0.94 15.53 18.69
CA ASP A 462 0.47 15.09 18.62
C ASP A 462 1.36 15.89 17.64
N ALA A 463 1.04 17.17 17.37
CA ALA A 463 1.84 17.98 16.44
C ALA A 463 3.03 18.71 17.11
N HIS A 464 4.16 18.77 16.40
CA HIS A 464 5.37 19.51 16.78
C HIS A 464 5.06 21.02 16.85
N PRO A 465 5.65 21.80 17.80
CA PRO A 465 5.33 23.21 17.99
C PRO A 465 5.50 24.11 16.74
N ASP A 466 6.37 23.70 15.80
CA ASP A 466 6.58 24.43 14.54
C ASP A 466 5.38 24.35 13.57
N ASP A 467 4.63 23.25 13.60
CA ASP A 467 3.44 23.05 12.76
C ASP A 467 2.25 23.87 13.28
N LEU A 468 2.19 24.07 14.59
CA LEU A 468 1.17 24.92 15.24
C LEU A 468 1.38 26.41 14.94
N VAL A 469 2.63 26.86 14.80
CA VAL A 469 2.97 28.24 14.43
C VAL A 469 2.62 28.52 12.98
N ALA A 470 2.92 27.60 12.06
CA ALA A 470 2.59 27.74 10.64
C ALA A 470 1.07 27.87 10.42
N ILE A 471 0.26 27.08 11.15
CA ILE A 471 -1.20 27.11 11.06
C ILE A 471 -1.80 28.35 11.73
N ALA A 472 -1.27 28.77 12.88
CA ALA A 472 -1.70 30.00 13.56
C ALA A 472 -1.41 31.27 12.74
N CYS A 473 -0.38 31.26 11.88
CA CYS A 473 -0.09 32.37 10.98
C CYS A 473 -1.06 32.47 9.78
N MET A 474 -1.74 31.38 9.40
CA MET A 474 -2.71 31.40 8.30
C MET A 474 -4.08 31.98 8.69
N THR A 475 -4.35 32.17 9.99
CA THR A 475 -5.66 32.61 10.50
C THR A 475 -5.61 33.90 11.31
N ALA A 476 -4.44 34.53 11.44
CA ALA A 476 -4.25 35.74 12.25
C ALA A 476 -4.51 37.03 11.47
N THR A 477 -5.04 38.04 12.15
CA THR A 477 -5.10 39.40 11.60
C THR A 477 -3.69 39.98 11.46
N PRO A 478 -3.44 40.95 10.55
CA PRO A 478 -2.12 41.54 10.34
C PRO A 478 -1.44 42.13 11.59
N GLN A 479 -2.21 42.46 12.63
CA GLN A 479 -1.73 43.04 13.88
C GLN A 479 -1.23 41.97 14.86
N ASP A 480 -1.87 40.79 14.89
CA ASP A 480 -1.43 39.63 15.68
C ASP A 480 -0.17 38.98 15.11
N PHE A 481 0.02 39.05 13.79
CA PHE A 481 1.24 38.56 13.15
C PHE A 481 2.47 39.39 13.55
N ARG A 482 2.35 40.72 13.58
CA ARG A 482 3.48 41.61 13.94
C ARG A 482 3.90 41.49 15.41
N SER A 483 2.95 41.30 16.33
CA SER A 483 3.27 41.11 17.75
C SER A 483 3.98 39.78 18.01
N ARG A 484 3.59 38.72 17.28
CA ARG A 484 4.20 37.38 17.40
C ARG A 484 5.55 37.27 16.68
N LEU A 485 5.72 37.95 15.54
CA LEU A 485 7.02 38.03 14.85
C LEU A 485 8.04 38.83 15.67
N ALA A 486 7.61 39.89 16.37
CA ALA A 486 8.46 40.64 17.29
C ALA A 486 8.92 39.80 18.49
N ALA A 487 8.13 38.81 18.92
CA ALA A 487 8.48 37.87 19.98
C ALA A 487 9.42 36.74 19.52
N ALA A 488 9.45 36.42 18.21
CA ALA A 488 10.22 35.30 17.64
C ALA A 488 11.68 35.64 17.26
N GLY A 489 12.10 36.91 17.35
CA GLY A 489 13.46 37.33 17.03
C GLY A 489 13.75 37.45 15.52
N ASP A 490 15.02 37.70 15.17
CA ASP A 490 15.46 38.17 13.84
C ASP A 490 14.92 37.31 12.67
N PRO A 491 14.05 37.86 11.79
CA PRO A 491 13.45 37.13 10.67
C PRO A 491 14.48 36.59 9.67
N ALA A 492 15.74 37.05 9.69
CA ALA A 492 16.82 36.50 8.88
C ALA A 492 17.19 35.03 9.19
N ARG A 493 16.72 34.48 10.32
CA ARG A 493 16.95 33.07 10.71
C ARG A 493 15.90 32.10 10.16
N HIS A 494 14.75 32.58 9.68
CA HIS A 494 13.62 31.74 9.27
C HIS A 494 13.07 32.12 7.89
N PRO A 495 13.84 31.94 6.79
CA PRO A 495 13.47 32.39 5.45
C PRO A 495 12.25 31.66 4.84
N GLY A 496 11.80 30.54 5.43
CA GLY A 496 10.58 29.84 5.05
C GLY A 496 9.28 30.50 5.55
N LEU A 497 9.38 31.51 6.42
CA LEU A 497 8.24 32.21 7.02
C LEU A 497 7.95 33.57 6.36
N LEU A 498 8.42 33.79 5.13
CA LEU A 498 8.10 35.02 4.41
C LEU A 498 6.60 35.09 4.14
N PRO A 499 5.90 36.17 4.54
CA PRO A 499 4.47 36.30 4.27
C PRO A 499 4.21 36.26 2.76
N VAL A 500 3.05 35.69 2.39
CA VAL A 500 2.58 35.55 1.01
C VAL A 500 2.55 36.90 0.26
N ASP A 501 2.51 38.01 1.01
CA ASP A 501 2.45 39.39 0.50
C ASP A 501 3.79 40.14 0.55
N SER A 502 4.93 39.44 0.64
CA SER A 502 6.25 40.09 0.62
C SER A 502 6.51 40.73 -0.75
N THR A 503 6.82 42.03 -0.78
CA THR A 503 7.11 42.72 -2.06
C THR A 503 8.45 42.23 -2.64
N PRO A 504 8.64 42.28 -3.98
CA PRO A 504 9.91 41.89 -4.61
C PRO A 504 11.12 42.58 -3.97
N GLU A 505 11.01 43.87 -3.64
CA GLU A 505 12.09 44.68 -3.07
C GLU A 505 12.51 44.21 -1.67
N ALA A 506 11.56 43.69 -0.88
CA ALA A 506 11.85 43.15 0.45
C ALA A 506 12.64 41.84 0.36
N ILE A 507 12.33 40.99 -0.62
CA ILE A 507 13.02 39.72 -0.86
C ILE A 507 14.40 39.99 -1.52
N GLU A 508 14.49 40.97 -2.41
CA GLU A 508 15.74 41.40 -3.03
C GLU A 508 16.76 41.88 -1.97
N GLY A 509 16.34 42.65 -0.97
CA GLY A 509 17.19 43.05 0.14
C GLY A 509 17.72 41.87 0.97
N LEU A 510 16.97 40.77 1.06
CA LEU A 510 17.42 39.52 1.69
C LEU A 510 18.38 38.73 0.81
N LEU A 511 18.15 38.70 -0.51
CA LEU A 511 19.05 38.08 -1.49
C LEU A 511 20.40 38.77 -1.54
N GLN A 512 20.45 40.11 -1.45
CA GLN A 512 21.71 40.86 -1.35
C GLN A 512 22.54 40.45 -0.13
N ARG A 513 21.88 40.08 0.98
CA ARG A 513 22.55 39.58 2.20
C ARG A 513 22.93 38.10 2.11
N ARG A 514 22.25 37.31 1.25
CA ARG A 514 22.45 35.86 1.08
C ARG A 514 22.30 35.42 -0.40
N PRO A 515 23.25 35.76 -1.26
CA PRO A 515 23.12 35.57 -2.72
C PRO A 515 23.03 34.09 -3.15
N GLY A 516 23.48 33.15 -2.32
CA GLY A 516 23.44 31.72 -2.61
C GLY A 516 22.13 31.00 -2.29
N SER A 517 21.16 31.67 -1.65
CA SER A 517 19.94 31.00 -1.17
C SER A 517 18.97 30.67 -2.31
N ALA A 518 18.83 29.38 -2.62
CA ALA A 518 17.86 28.88 -3.62
C ALA A 518 16.41 29.15 -3.20
N SER A 519 16.09 29.08 -1.90
CA SER A 519 14.74 29.33 -1.40
C SER A 519 14.33 30.80 -1.53
N LEU A 520 15.24 31.74 -1.28
CA LEU A 520 14.99 33.17 -1.48
C LEU A 520 14.83 33.53 -2.96
N ARG A 521 15.60 32.90 -3.86
CA ARG A 521 15.43 33.06 -5.32
C ARG A 521 14.06 32.58 -5.79
N GLY A 522 13.64 31.39 -5.35
CA GLY A 522 12.30 30.88 -5.66
C GLY A 522 11.17 31.74 -5.08
N ALA A 523 11.36 32.35 -3.91
CA ALA A 523 10.40 33.31 -3.36
C ALA A 523 10.37 34.63 -4.13
N HIS A 524 11.54 35.13 -4.54
CA HIS A 524 11.68 36.36 -5.33
C HIS A 524 11.03 36.22 -6.72
N ALA A 525 11.29 35.12 -7.43
CA ALA A 525 10.67 34.83 -8.72
C ALA A 525 9.13 34.80 -8.63
N ARG A 526 8.57 34.20 -7.57
CA ARG A 526 7.11 34.18 -7.34
C ARG A 526 6.55 35.58 -7.03
N ALA A 527 7.26 36.39 -6.23
CA ALA A 527 6.85 37.75 -5.93
C ALA A 527 6.90 38.66 -7.17
N LEU A 528 7.93 38.52 -8.01
CA LEU A 528 8.05 39.21 -9.29
C LEU A 528 6.90 38.85 -10.23
N ALA A 529 6.56 37.56 -10.33
CA ALA A 529 5.43 37.10 -11.14
C ALA A 529 4.09 37.66 -10.63
N ALA A 530 3.86 37.66 -9.32
CA ALA A 530 2.66 38.23 -8.70
C ALA A 530 2.54 39.75 -8.91
N ALA A 531 3.67 40.45 -9.02
CA ALA A 531 3.72 41.88 -9.33
C ALA A 531 3.63 42.19 -10.84
N GLY A 532 3.40 41.19 -11.71
CA GLY A 532 3.32 41.37 -13.16
C GLY A 532 4.66 41.54 -13.87
N ARG A 533 5.79 41.30 -13.18
CA ARG A 533 7.17 41.39 -13.72
C ARG A 533 7.66 40.04 -14.23
N LEU A 534 6.92 39.46 -15.20
CA LEU A 534 7.14 38.10 -15.69
C LEU A 534 8.52 37.88 -16.31
N ASP A 535 9.07 38.87 -17.03
CA ASP A 535 10.39 38.77 -17.65
C ASP A 535 11.55 38.79 -16.64
N ASP A 536 11.34 39.39 -15.48
CA ASP A 536 12.31 39.37 -14.38
C ASP A 536 12.18 38.05 -13.62
N ALA A 537 10.96 37.59 -13.37
CA ALA A 537 10.69 36.30 -12.74
C ALA A 537 11.24 35.10 -13.54
N ALA A 538 11.29 35.19 -14.87
CA ALA A 538 11.84 34.15 -15.73
C ALA A 538 13.38 34.16 -15.80
N ARG A 539 14.02 35.29 -15.46
CA ARG A 539 15.48 35.44 -15.40
C ARG A 539 16.05 34.98 -14.06
N GLU A 540 15.26 35.11 -13.00
CA GLU A 540 15.55 34.70 -11.62
C GLU A 540 15.41 33.17 -11.42
#